data_AF-A0AB73GBC7-F1
#
_entry.id   AF-A0AB73GBC7-F1
#
_cell.length_a   1.000
_cell.length_b   1.000
_cell.length_c   1.000
_cell.angle_alpha   90.00
_cell.angle_beta   90.00
_cell.angle_gamma   90.00
#
_symmetry.space_group_name_H-M   'P 1'
#
loop_
_entity.id
_entity.type
_entity.pdbx_description
1 polymer ?
#
loop_
_entity_poly.entity_id
_entity_poly.type
_entity_poly.pdbx_seq_one_letter_code
_entity_poly.pdbx_strand_id
1 'polypeptide(L)'
;MAKDGKHVIHAGGIFPNPLIHREGSAAADVLPGTVGYFDAGKFTASATGAESAILYVANMDYLRCKGVDDTIEAGELVVGIQPLQGLFLNVRAAAGTYTKGQPVAV
;
A
#
# COMPACT_ATOMS: atom_id res chain seq x y z
N MET A 1 -10.13 15.41 -4.92
CA MET A 1 -9.35 15.70 -6.15
C MET A 1 -7.97 16.18 -5.74
N ALA A 2 -6.96 15.32 -5.83
CA ALA A 2 -5.57 15.73 -5.60
C ALA A 2 -5.16 16.65 -6.77
N LYS A 3 -4.90 17.93 -6.48
CA LYS A 3 -4.72 18.93 -7.54
C LYS A 3 -3.33 18.89 -8.17
N ASP A 4 -2.33 18.25 -7.53
CA ASP A 4 -0.96 18.13 -8.02
C ASP A 4 -0.23 16.83 -7.56
N GLY A 5 -1.00 15.78 -7.18
CA GLY A 5 -0.47 14.56 -6.55
C GLY A 5 -0.37 13.34 -7.46
N LYS A 6 0.23 12.25 -6.98
CA LYS A 6 0.17 10.93 -7.66
C LYS A 6 -1.24 10.34 -7.48
N HIS A 7 -1.83 9.73 -8.51
CA HIS A 7 -3.23 9.26 -8.45
C HIS A 7 -3.38 7.72 -8.44
N VAL A 8 -2.26 6.99 -8.48
CA VAL A 8 -2.26 5.52 -8.54
C VAL A 8 -1.24 4.97 -7.54
N ILE A 9 -1.51 3.79 -7.00
CA ILE A 9 -0.53 3.05 -6.18
C ILE A 9 0.38 2.20 -7.08
N HIS A 10 -0.19 1.45 -8.02
CA HIS A 10 0.60 0.76 -9.02
C HIS A 10 1.05 1.73 -10.12
N ALA A 11 2.34 2.07 -10.13
CA ALA A 11 2.94 3.10 -10.98
C ALA A 11 3.60 2.54 -12.25
N GLY A 12 3.69 1.21 -12.38
CA GLY A 12 4.20 0.53 -13.57
C GLY A 12 5.24 -0.55 -13.25
N GLY A 13 6.03 -0.91 -14.26
CA GLY A 13 6.98 -2.01 -14.19
C GLY A 13 6.41 -3.28 -14.85
N ILE A 14 6.71 -4.43 -14.29
CA ILE A 14 6.10 -5.69 -14.70
C ILE A 14 4.62 -5.64 -14.35
N PHE A 15 3.74 -5.99 -15.30
CA PHE A 15 2.31 -6.16 -15.07
C PHE A 15 2.01 -7.66 -15.03
N PRO A 16 2.20 -8.33 -13.88
CA PRO A 16 1.79 -9.72 -13.74
C PRO A 16 0.27 -9.76 -13.83
N ASN A 17 -0.26 -10.63 -14.69
CA ASN A 17 -1.69 -10.85 -14.80
C ASN A 17 -2.00 -12.30 -14.42
N PRO A 18 -2.71 -12.56 -13.30
CA PRO A 18 -3.27 -11.57 -12.36
C PRO A 18 -2.22 -10.98 -11.40
N LEU A 19 -2.46 -9.74 -10.94
CA LEU A 19 -1.75 -9.15 -9.81
C LEU A 19 -2.16 -9.91 -8.54
N ILE A 20 -1.18 -10.26 -7.70
CA ILE A 20 -1.45 -10.98 -6.45
C ILE A 20 -1.94 -9.98 -5.42
N HIS A 21 -3.23 -10.04 -5.13
CA HIS A 21 -3.90 -9.23 -4.12
C HIS A 21 -4.26 -10.09 -2.91
N ARG A 22 -4.21 -9.46 -1.73
CA ARG A 22 -4.80 -10.00 -0.51
C ARG A 22 -5.74 -8.99 0.09
N GLU A 23 -6.90 -9.46 0.52
CA GLU A 23 -7.92 -8.62 1.14
C GLU A 23 -8.05 -8.92 2.64
N GLY A 24 -8.50 -7.93 3.39
CA GLY A 24 -8.83 -8.05 4.81
C GLY A 24 -9.27 -6.72 5.39
N SER A 25 -9.77 -6.71 6.62
CA SER A 25 -10.29 -5.49 7.25
C SER A 25 -9.18 -4.60 7.79
N ALA A 26 -9.30 -3.28 7.71
CA ALA A 26 -8.32 -2.36 8.26
C ALA A 26 -8.29 -2.47 9.80
N ALA A 27 -7.12 -2.68 10.40
CA ALA A 27 -6.98 -2.72 11.86
C ALA A 27 -7.12 -1.33 12.50
N ALA A 28 -6.76 -0.28 11.75
CA ALA A 28 -6.89 1.13 12.07
C ALA A 28 -7.17 1.89 10.76
N ASP A 29 -7.35 3.20 10.82
CA ASP A 29 -7.46 4.04 9.63
C ASP A 29 -6.18 3.96 8.79
N VAL A 30 -6.33 3.64 7.51
CA VAL A 30 -5.22 3.41 6.58
C VAL A 30 -5.38 4.31 5.36
N LEU A 31 -4.29 4.94 4.94
CA LEU A 31 -4.23 5.59 3.65
C LEU A 31 -3.64 4.64 2.60
N PRO A 32 -4.15 4.64 1.36
CA PRO A 32 -3.51 3.94 0.25
C PRO A 32 -2.02 4.30 0.11
N GLY A 33 -1.20 3.32 -0.25
CA GLY A 33 0.26 3.42 -0.28
C GLY A 33 0.95 3.09 1.05
N THR A 34 0.19 2.85 2.12
CA THR A 34 0.74 2.33 3.39
C THR A 34 1.26 0.91 3.20
N VAL A 35 2.46 0.64 3.70
CA VAL A 35 3.00 -0.73 3.73
C VAL A 35 2.60 -1.38 5.05
N GLY A 36 2.12 -2.61 4.97
CA GLY A 36 1.60 -3.34 6.11
C GLY A 36 1.54 -4.83 5.87
N TYR A 37 1.05 -5.56 6.86
CA TYR A 37 0.90 -7.00 6.81
C TYR A 37 -0.48 -7.39 7.32
N PHE A 38 -0.90 -8.61 6.97
CA PHE A 38 -2.17 -9.15 7.45
C PHE A 38 -1.94 -10.00 8.69
N ASP A 39 -2.47 -9.54 9.81
CA ASP A 39 -2.53 -10.28 11.07
C ASP A 39 -3.96 -10.67 11.39
N ALA A 40 -4.21 -11.96 11.60
CA ALA A 40 -5.55 -12.52 11.85
C ALA A 40 -6.65 -12.02 10.87
N GLY A 41 -6.30 -11.77 9.60
CA GLY A 41 -7.22 -11.26 8.57
C GLY A 41 -7.44 -9.75 8.58
N LYS A 42 -6.71 -9.00 9.43
CA LYS A 42 -6.72 -7.55 9.48
C LYS A 42 -5.43 -6.95 8.91
N PHE A 43 -5.55 -5.90 8.11
CA PHE A 43 -4.42 -5.14 7.60
C PHE A 43 -3.87 -4.21 8.70
N THR A 44 -2.62 -4.45 9.09
CA THR A 44 -1.89 -3.68 10.10
C THR A 44 -0.73 -2.96 9.44
N ALA A 45 -0.60 -1.65 9.67
CA ALA A 45 0.51 -0.87 9.14
C ALA A 45 1.84 -1.37 9.74
N SER A 46 2.84 -1.57 8.89
CA SER A 46 4.20 -1.92 9.30
C SER A 46 4.88 -0.67 9.85
N ALA A 47 5.64 -0.84 10.93
CA ALA A 47 6.36 0.26 11.58
C ALA A 47 7.87 0.22 11.31
N THR A 48 8.41 -0.93 10.93
CA THR A 48 9.86 -1.13 10.73
C THR A 48 10.22 -2.02 9.54
N GLY A 49 9.24 -2.58 8.81
CA GLY A 49 9.45 -3.46 7.67
C GLY A 49 10.23 -4.74 7.99
N ALA A 50 10.35 -5.08 9.27
CA ALA A 50 11.14 -6.19 9.81
C ALA A 50 10.25 -7.36 10.27
N GLU A 51 8.97 -7.30 9.95
CA GLU A 51 8.01 -8.33 10.30
C GLU A 51 8.30 -9.61 9.52
N SER A 52 8.16 -10.77 10.17
CA SER A 52 8.30 -12.08 9.50
C SER A 52 7.16 -12.39 8.53
N ALA A 53 6.11 -11.55 8.51
CA ALA A 53 4.97 -11.67 7.63
C ALA A 53 5.27 -11.07 6.25
N ILE A 54 4.53 -11.52 5.24
CA ILE A 54 4.58 -10.91 3.91
C ILE A 54 4.06 -9.47 4.03
N LEU A 55 4.87 -8.52 3.56
CA LEU A 55 4.48 -7.13 3.44
C LEU A 55 3.64 -6.92 2.18
N TYR A 56 2.63 -6.07 2.28
CA TYR A 56 1.71 -5.67 1.24
C TYR A 56 1.62 -4.14 1.23
N VAL A 57 1.30 -3.57 0.07
CA VAL A 57 1.03 -2.14 -0.08
C VAL A 57 -0.47 -1.94 -0.24
N ALA A 58 -1.09 -1.14 0.63
CA ALA A 58 -2.51 -0.81 0.53
C ALA A 58 -2.81 -0.13 -0.81
N ASN A 59 -3.74 -0.68 -1.58
CA ASN A 59 -4.19 -0.11 -2.85
C ASN A 59 -5.29 0.93 -2.63
N MET A 60 -5.57 1.72 -3.65
CA MET A 60 -6.79 2.54 -3.69
C MET A 60 -8.02 1.64 -3.89
N ASP A 61 -9.14 1.99 -3.24
CA ASP A 61 -10.43 1.29 -3.43
C ASP A 61 -11.25 1.99 -4.52
N TYR A 62 -10.90 1.68 -5.76
CA TYR A 62 -11.58 2.24 -6.94
C TYR A 62 -13.06 1.83 -7.01
N LEU A 63 -13.41 0.64 -6.53
CA LEU A 63 -14.79 0.14 -6.57
C LEU A 63 -15.72 0.97 -5.67
N ARG A 64 -15.20 1.49 -4.56
CA ARG A 64 -15.91 2.43 -3.69
C ARG A 64 -15.63 3.90 -3.98
N CYS A 65 -15.06 4.20 -5.16
CA CYS A 65 -14.68 5.55 -5.58
C CYS A 65 -13.72 6.26 -4.60
N LYS A 66 -12.92 5.52 -3.83
CA LYS A 66 -11.87 6.07 -2.95
C LYS A 66 -10.56 6.14 -3.72
N GLY A 67 -10.01 7.35 -3.82
CA GLY A 67 -8.71 7.63 -4.41
C GLY A 67 -7.55 7.36 -3.44
N VAL A 68 -6.34 7.74 -3.83
CA VAL A 68 -5.12 7.47 -3.05
C VAL A 68 -5.00 8.27 -1.74
N ASP A 69 -5.74 9.37 -1.62
CA ASP A 69 -5.73 10.27 -0.46
C ASP A 69 -7.00 10.11 0.40
N ASP A 70 -7.92 9.23 0.00
CA ASP A 70 -9.11 8.94 0.78
C ASP A 70 -8.79 7.87 1.81
N THR A 71 -9.14 8.14 3.06
CA THR A 71 -8.94 7.22 4.17
C THR A 71 -9.81 5.97 4.03
N ILE A 72 -9.19 4.81 4.20
CA ILE A 72 -9.87 3.54 4.44
C ILE A 72 -10.04 3.43 5.95
N GLU A 73 -11.28 3.51 6.41
CA GLU A 73 -11.57 3.56 7.85
C GLU A 73 -11.34 2.19 8.50
N ALA A 74 -11.05 2.20 9.79
CA ALA A 74 -10.93 0.97 10.58
C ALA A 74 -12.15 0.05 10.37
N GLY A 75 -11.90 -1.23 10.10
CA GLY A 75 -12.94 -2.22 9.81
C GLY A 75 -13.37 -2.31 8.35
N GLU A 76 -13.03 -1.35 7.49
CA GLU A 76 -13.30 -1.44 6.05
C GLU A 76 -12.33 -2.37 5.33
N LEU A 77 -12.69 -2.78 4.12
CA LEU A 77 -11.87 -3.69 3.31
C LEU A 77 -10.65 -2.95 2.73
N VAL A 78 -9.46 -3.49 3.01
CA VAL A 78 -8.20 -3.08 2.38
C VAL A 78 -7.80 -4.13 1.35
N VAL A 79 -7.50 -3.68 0.14
CA VAL A 79 -6.88 -4.51 -0.90
C VAL A 79 -5.38 -4.26 -0.89
N GLY A 80 -4.60 -5.21 -0.38
CA GLY A 80 -3.14 -5.16 -0.39
C GLY A 80 -2.56 -5.72 -1.67
N ILE A 81 -1.68 -4.96 -2.34
CA ILE A 81 -0.85 -5.45 -3.45
C ILE A 81 0.41 -6.10 -2.86
N GLN A 82 0.68 -7.35 -3.23
CA GLN A 82 1.96 -7.96 -2.88
C GLN A 82 3.08 -7.36 -3.76
N PRO A 83 4.13 -6.78 -3.17
CA PRO A 83 5.27 -6.29 -3.93
C PRO A 83 6.01 -7.50 -4.55
N LEU A 84 6.20 -7.45 -5.86
CA LEU A 84 6.98 -8.41 -6.63
C LEU A 84 8.22 -7.71 -7.22
N GLN A 85 9.23 -8.50 -7.58
CA GLN A 85 10.41 -7.94 -8.23
C GLN A 85 10.02 -7.29 -9.58
N GLY A 86 10.51 -6.08 -9.82
CA GLY A 86 10.20 -5.32 -11.03
C GLY A 86 8.86 -4.58 -11.02
N LEU A 87 8.12 -4.58 -9.90
CA LEU A 87 6.96 -3.70 -9.70
C LEU A 87 7.38 -2.33 -9.17
N PHE A 88 6.79 -1.27 -9.70
CA PHE A 88 6.92 0.08 -9.16
C PHE A 88 5.63 0.48 -8.45
N LEU A 89 5.72 0.69 -7.14
CA LEU A 89 4.62 1.07 -6.27
C LEU A 89 4.87 2.44 -5.64
N ASN A 90 3.85 3.27 -5.59
CA ASN A 90 3.87 4.51 -4.83
C ASN A 90 3.53 4.20 -3.38
N VAL A 91 4.57 4.21 -2.55
CA VAL A 91 4.46 3.99 -1.10
C VAL A 91 4.52 5.31 -0.35
N ARG A 92 3.84 5.37 0.79
CA ARG A 92 3.98 6.46 1.76
C ARG A 92 5.23 6.17 2.60
N ALA A 93 6.15 7.13 2.62
CA ALA A 93 7.39 7.06 3.37
C ALA A 93 7.45 8.21 4.39
N ALA A 94 8.28 8.06 5.42
CA ALA A 94 8.52 9.13 6.37
C ALA A 94 9.05 10.41 5.68
N ALA A 95 8.81 11.57 6.27
CA ALA A 95 9.32 12.82 5.73
C ALA A 95 10.86 12.79 5.71
N GLY A 96 11.45 13.04 4.54
CA GLY A 96 12.89 13.00 4.36
C GLY A 96 13.32 13.15 2.91
N THR A 97 14.63 13.18 2.69
CA THR A 97 15.22 13.18 1.35
C THR A 97 15.66 11.76 1.01
N TYR A 98 15.09 11.21 -0.06
CA TYR A 98 15.44 9.89 -0.57
C TYR A 98 16.20 10.03 -1.88
N THR A 99 17.27 9.27 -2.03
CA THR A 99 18.01 9.16 -3.30
C THR A 99 17.61 7.89 -4.03
N LYS A 100 17.75 7.89 -5.37
CA LYS A 100 17.44 6.71 -6.18
C LYS A 100 18.34 5.55 -5.77
N GLY A 101 17.73 4.40 -5.47
CA GLY A 101 18.45 3.18 -5.05
C GLY A 101 18.67 3.07 -3.54
N GLN A 102 18.29 4.09 -2.76
CA GLN A 102 18.27 3.98 -1.30
C GLN A 102 17.18 2.98 -0.86
N PRO A 103 17.48 2.07 0.07
CA PRO A 103 16.46 1.22 0.67
C PRO A 103 15.45 2.10 1.42
N VAL A 104 14.16 1.94 1.08
CA VAL A 104 13.07 2.52 1.84
C VAL A 104 12.71 1.53 2.93
N ALA A 105 13.21 1.75 4.14
CA ALA A 105 12.68 1.12 5.34
C ALA A 105 11.38 1.84 5.69
N VAL A 106 10.30 1.08 5.83
CA VAL A 106 8.99 1.57 6.31
C VAL A 106 8.93 1.36 7.79
#